data_AF-A0A3D1ZE98-F1
#
_entry.id   AF-A0A3D1ZE98-F1
#
_cell.length_a   1.000
_cell.length_b   1.000
_cell.length_c   1.000
_cell.angle_alpha   90.00
_cell.angle_beta   90.00
_cell.angle_gamma   90.00
#
_symmetry.space_group_name_H-M   'P 1'
#
loop_
_entity.id
_entity.type
_entity.pdbx_description
1 polymer ?
#
loop_
_entity_poly.entity_id
_entity_poly.type
_entity_poly.pdbx_seq_one_letter_code
_entity_poly.pdbx_strand_id
1 'polypeptide(L)'
;MLNVLWWLITVEALGLAVFPLAFYLLRRLPDRGFSVTKPLGILLVGYIAWILGALNIVPAIRVSLIVIVLLVASVSAWVAWTHRVELKKFVMAERRTLIAAEIIFLVMFLGWAMFRSYDPAIDHTEQPMDFAFFNASIEATSGQPEDPWLRGETISYYYFGYWMLGAVSEISGVPSNYSYNLSLALIPALGAMGLFGLVFAMARSEGAKWKFAVFTGVAAGVVLGIIGNLEGVLEFMRANAIGSQGLYDWISIDGLSGPAETPTDSWTPDEFWWWFRATRVINTFQAGVGIDYTIHEFPSFSFILGDLHPHVSAIPFALLFLGFAWNFYRSPLPNFSRLELRTYIMAGAMALSLGGLAFTNMWDLPTYAILLLGVVALKAYPVYQGRIVPILGAMAQFPMIVIALAFILFMP
;
A
#
# COMPACT_ATOMS: atom_id res chain seq x y z
N MET A 1 8.94 22.15 -8.86
CA MET A 1 10.00 21.84 -7.86
C MET A 1 9.55 22.12 -6.43
N LEU A 2 9.07 23.32 -6.09
CA LEU A 2 8.66 23.65 -4.71
C LEU A 2 7.53 22.74 -4.18
N ASN A 3 6.51 22.45 -5.01
CA ASN A 3 5.42 21.53 -4.65
C ASN A 3 5.92 20.12 -4.29
N VAL A 4 6.89 19.60 -5.05
CA VAL A 4 7.52 18.30 -4.81
C VAL A 4 8.22 18.29 -3.45
N LEU A 5 8.93 19.37 -3.12
CA LEU A 5 9.64 19.50 -1.85
C LEU A 5 8.68 19.56 -0.65
N TRP A 6 7.62 20.39 -0.72
CA TRP A 6 6.62 20.46 0.36
C TRP A 6 5.87 19.14 0.54
N TRP A 7 5.55 18.45 -0.54
CA TRP A 7 4.97 17.11 -0.50
C TRP A 7 5.89 16.12 0.22
N LEU A 8 7.16 16.04 -0.19
CA LEU A 8 8.16 15.17 0.45
C LEU A 8 8.34 15.50 1.94
N ILE A 9 8.51 16.77 2.28
CA ILE A 9 8.64 17.20 3.69
C ILE A 9 7.42 16.76 4.50
N THR A 10 6.22 16.87 3.93
CA THR A 10 4.98 16.48 4.61
C THR A 10 4.93 14.97 4.85
N VAL A 11 5.25 14.16 3.82
CA VAL A 11 5.29 12.69 3.94
C VAL A 11 6.36 12.25 4.94
N GLU A 12 7.56 12.85 4.90
CA GLU A 12 8.61 12.58 5.89
C GLU A 12 8.17 12.95 7.30
N ALA A 13 7.56 14.12 7.48
CA ALA A 13 7.08 14.58 8.77
C ALA A 13 6.02 13.61 9.34
N LEU A 14 5.07 13.15 8.52
CA LEU A 14 4.07 12.17 8.91
C LEU A 14 4.71 10.83 9.33
N GLY A 15 5.67 10.32 8.56
CA GLY A 15 6.39 9.09 8.89
C GLY A 15 7.20 9.21 10.18
N LEU A 16 8.00 10.26 10.32
CA LEU A 16 8.82 10.51 11.50
C LEU A 16 7.96 10.77 12.75
N ALA A 17 6.81 11.42 12.61
CA ALA A 17 5.87 11.66 13.70
C ALA A 17 5.36 10.36 14.32
N VAL A 18 5.24 9.27 13.56
CA VAL A 18 4.80 7.96 14.09
C VAL A 18 5.92 6.95 14.31
N PHE A 19 7.16 7.27 13.93
CA PHE A 19 8.27 6.32 14.03
C PHE A 19 8.50 5.78 15.45
N PRO A 20 8.52 6.58 16.54
CA PRO A 20 8.60 6.05 17.89
C PRO A 20 7.46 5.08 18.27
N LEU A 21 6.25 5.31 17.77
CA LEU A 21 5.11 4.39 17.99
C LEU A 21 5.35 3.06 17.26
N ALA A 22 5.73 3.12 15.98
CA ALA A 22 6.13 1.94 15.21
C ALA A 22 7.27 1.19 15.88
N PHE A 23 8.29 1.90 16.37
CA PHE A 23 9.46 1.35 17.05
C PHE A 23 9.09 0.49 18.26
N TYR A 24 8.09 0.93 19.03
CA TYR A 24 7.57 0.21 20.20
C TYR A 24 6.72 -1.01 19.82
N LEU A 25 5.86 -0.86 18.80
CA LEU A 25 4.93 -1.90 18.36
C LEU A 25 5.60 -3.01 17.54
N LEU A 26 6.46 -2.64 16.61
CA LEU A 26 7.10 -3.52 15.63
C LEU A 26 8.46 -4.05 16.11
N ARG A 27 8.55 -4.39 17.41
CA ARG A 27 9.80 -4.76 18.09
C ARG A 27 10.53 -5.97 17.52
N ARG A 28 9.82 -6.84 16.79
CA ARG A 28 10.37 -8.06 16.19
C ARG A 28 10.92 -7.82 14.79
N LEU A 29 10.62 -6.67 14.19
CA LEU A 29 11.22 -6.28 12.92
C LEU A 29 12.62 -5.72 13.16
N PRO A 30 13.62 -6.08 12.34
CA PRO A 30 14.98 -5.56 12.47
C PRO A 30 15.06 -4.03 12.29
N ASP A 31 14.24 -3.44 11.42
CA ASP A 31 14.15 -1.99 11.22
C ASP A 31 13.15 -1.31 12.18
N ARG A 32 12.54 -2.09 13.08
CA ARG A 32 11.52 -1.66 14.04
C ARG A 32 10.34 -0.95 13.37
N GLY A 33 10.03 -1.32 12.13
CA GLY A 33 8.90 -0.79 11.37
C GLY A 33 9.16 0.53 10.67
N PHE A 34 10.40 1.03 10.63
CA PHE A 34 10.75 2.28 9.94
C PHE A 34 10.22 2.32 8.50
N SER A 35 10.34 1.21 7.77
CA SER A 35 9.96 1.09 6.37
C SER A 35 8.45 1.21 6.09
N VAL A 36 7.61 1.16 7.13
CA VAL A 36 6.16 1.30 7.03
C VAL A 36 5.62 2.49 7.84
N THR A 37 6.50 3.38 8.30
CA THR A 37 6.10 4.56 9.10
C THR A 37 5.32 5.59 8.30
N LYS A 38 5.72 5.86 7.06
CA LYS A 38 5.04 6.79 6.17
C LYS A 38 3.57 6.38 5.90
N PRO A 39 3.24 5.15 5.46
CA PRO A 39 1.84 4.73 5.33
C PRO A 39 1.12 4.66 6.68
N LEU A 40 1.80 4.31 7.78
CA LEU A 40 1.20 4.35 9.12
C LEU A 40 0.79 5.77 9.53
N GLY A 41 1.63 6.77 9.25
CA GLY A 41 1.36 8.17 9.56
C GLY A 41 0.20 8.72 8.75
N ILE A 42 0.17 8.42 7.45
CA ILE A 42 -0.93 8.78 6.54
C ILE A 42 -2.24 8.14 7.02
N LEU A 43 -2.23 6.84 7.32
CA LEU A 43 -3.41 6.12 7.82
C LEU A 43 -3.91 6.71 9.15
N LEU A 44 -3.02 6.94 10.11
CA LEU A 44 -3.41 7.40 11.44
C LEU A 44 -4.03 8.80 11.40
N VAL A 45 -3.41 9.73 10.67
CA VAL A 45 -3.92 11.10 10.52
C VAL A 45 -5.20 11.11 9.69
N GLY A 46 -5.23 10.37 8.58
CA GLY A 46 -6.41 10.25 7.71
C GLY A 46 -7.60 9.65 8.46
N TYR A 47 -7.39 8.58 9.24
CA TYR A 47 -8.44 7.97 10.06
C TYR A 47 -8.97 8.91 11.14
N ILE A 48 -8.09 9.57 11.91
CA ILE A 48 -8.53 10.48 12.98
C ILE A 48 -9.34 11.64 12.38
N ALA A 49 -8.88 12.20 11.25
CA ALA A 49 -9.62 13.23 10.54
C ALA A 49 -10.98 12.73 10.04
N TRP A 50 -11.02 11.53 9.46
CA TRP A 50 -12.24 10.92 8.95
C TRP A 50 -13.27 10.68 10.05
N ILE A 51 -12.89 10.01 11.14
CA ILE A 51 -13.84 9.66 12.20
C ILE A 51 -14.35 10.90 12.94
N LEU A 52 -13.48 11.88 13.21
CA LEU A 52 -13.90 13.14 13.83
C LEU A 52 -14.82 13.96 12.92
N GLY A 53 -14.56 13.93 11.61
CA GLY A 53 -15.41 14.59 10.61
C GLY A 53 -16.74 13.87 10.40
N ALA A 54 -16.75 12.53 10.34
CA ALA A 54 -17.96 11.72 10.17
C ALA A 54 -18.91 11.86 11.36
N LEU A 55 -18.35 11.94 12.58
CA LEU A 55 -19.10 12.21 13.81
C LEU A 55 -19.45 13.70 13.99
N ASN A 56 -19.07 14.57 13.06
CA ASN A 56 -19.27 16.02 13.12
C ASN A 56 -18.68 16.70 14.38
N ILE A 57 -17.58 16.15 14.92
CA ILE A 57 -16.90 16.69 16.12
C ILE A 57 -15.92 17.80 15.72
N VAL A 58 -15.10 17.57 14.69
CA VAL A 58 -14.10 18.52 14.20
C VAL A 58 -14.11 18.50 12.67
N PRO A 59 -14.17 19.67 11.99
CA PRO A 59 -14.12 19.70 10.54
C PRO A 59 -12.72 19.32 10.03
N ALA A 60 -12.64 18.57 8.94
CA ALA A 60 -11.41 18.06 8.32
C ALA A 60 -10.64 19.11 7.49
N ILE A 61 -10.51 20.33 8.00
CA ILE A 61 -9.75 21.41 7.37
C ILE A 61 -8.26 21.35 7.74
N ARG A 62 -7.41 22.04 6.97
CA ARG A 62 -5.96 22.15 7.20
C ARG A 62 -5.54 22.37 8.65
N VAL A 63 -6.19 23.29 9.37
CA VAL A 63 -5.85 23.59 10.78
C VAL A 63 -6.10 22.36 11.67
N SER A 64 -7.23 21.71 11.52
CA SER A 64 -7.58 20.49 12.25
C SER A 64 -6.60 19.36 11.95
N LEU A 65 -6.21 19.17 10.69
CA LEU A 65 -5.23 18.18 10.28
C LEU A 65 -3.85 18.43 10.92
N ILE A 66 -3.39 19.69 10.94
CA ILE A 66 -2.12 20.06 11.61
C ILE A 66 -2.21 19.77 13.11
N VAL A 67 -3.34 20.09 13.77
CA VAL A 67 -3.55 19.79 15.19
C VAL A 67 -3.52 18.28 15.45
N ILE A 68 -4.15 17.47 14.60
CA ILE A 68 -4.11 16.00 14.68
C ILE A 68 -2.66 15.50 14.56
N VAL A 69 -1.89 16.00 13.58
CA VAL A 69 -0.46 15.66 13.43
C VAL A 69 0.32 16.00 14.69
N LEU A 70 0.11 17.18 15.27
CA LEU A 70 0.79 17.61 16.49
C LEU A 70 0.42 16.74 17.71
N LEU A 71 -0.85 16.32 17.83
CA LEU A 71 -1.29 15.42 18.89
C LEU A 71 -0.63 14.03 18.75
N VAL A 72 -0.64 13.47 17.54
CA VAL A 72 0.04 12.19 17.23
C VAL A 72 1.54 12.31 17.54
N ALA A 73 2.19 13.38 17.08
CA ALA A 73 3.60 13.64 17.33
C ALA A 73 3.89 13.81 18.83
N SER A 74 2.97 14.39 19.61
CA SER A 74 3.12 14.56 21.06
C SER A 74 3.11 13.22 21.81
N VAL A 75 2.16 12.34 21.47
CA VAL A 75 2.11 10.97 22.04
C VAL A 75 3.38 10.19 21.64
N SER A 76 3.79 10.32 20.38
CA SER A 76 4.99 9.68 19.86
C SER A 76 6.27 10.20 20.51
N ALA A 77 6.37 11.51 20.75
CA ALA A 77 7.49 12.13 21.46
C ALA A 77 7.56 11.66 22.93
N TRP A 78 6.42 11.47 23.59
CA TRP A 78 6.38 10.88 24.93
C TRP A 78 6.91 9.43 24.94
N VAL A 79 6.53 8.61 23.95
CA VAL A 79 7.08 7.26 23.76
C VAL A 79 8.58 7.30 23.46
N ALA A 80 9.03 8.24 22.62
CA ALA A 80 10.44 8.44 22.30
C ALA A 80 11.25 8.84 23.55
N TRP A 81 10.70 9.72 24.40
CA TRP A 81 11.36 10.18 25.62
C TRP A 81 11.51 9.06 26.64
N THR A 82 10.47 8.27 26.85
CA THR A 82 10.48 7.11 27.77
C THR A 82 11.48 6.04 27.33
N HIS A 83 11.68 5.85 26.02
CA HIS A 83 12.57 4.83 25.45
C HIS A 83 13.85 5.41 24.81
N ARG A 84 14.22 6.66 25.12
CA ARG A 84 15.26 7.43 24.41
C ARG A 84 16.62 6.75 24.29
N VAL A 85 17.02 6.01 25.33
CA VAL A 85 18.32 5.31 25.34
C VAL A 85 18.30 4.13 24.38
N GLU A 86 17.21 3.36 24.38
CA GLU A 86 17.02 2.23 23.46
C GLU A 86 16.90 2.72 22.02
N LEU A 87 16.08 3.76 21.78
CA LEU A 87 15.88 4.35 20.47
C LEU A 87 17.20 4.91 19.90
N LYS A 88 17.98 5.66 20.69
CA LYS A 88 19.28 6.18 20.23
C LYS A 88 20.25 5.05 19.88
N LYS A 89 20.36 4.02 20.72
CA LYS A 89 21.20 2.84 20.44
C LYS A 89 20.78 2.14 19.16
N PHE A 90 19.47 1.95 18.97
CA PHE A 90 18.90 1.36 17.77
C PHE A 90 19.25 2.17 16.51
N VAL A 91 18.96 3.47 16.51
CA VAL A 91 19.24 4.33 15.35
C VAL A 91 20.72 4.30 15.00
N MET A 92 21.62 4.32 15.99
CA MET A 92 23.05 4.24 15.75
C MET A 92 23.49 2.88 15.17
N ALA A 93 22.88 1.79 15.61
CA ALA A 93 23.20 0.43 15.19
C ALA A 93 22.64 0.10 13.79
N GLU A 94 21.40 0.48 13.52
CA GLU A 94 20.67 0.13 12.30
C GLU A 94 20.62 1.27 11.27
N ARG A 95 21.38 2.37 11.47
CA ARG A 95 21.40 3.53 10.55
C ARG A 95 21.56 3.17 9.07
N ARG A 96 22.35 2.13 8.77
CA ARG A 96 22.56 1.70 7.37
C ARG A 96 21.28 1.14 6.75
N THR A 97 20.49 0.41 7.53
CA THR A 97 19.19 -0.12 7.14
C THR A 97 18.19 1.02 6.94
N LEU A 98 18.14 1.97 7.88
CA LEU A 98 17.24 3.14 7.79
C LEU A 98 17.56 4.01 6.57
N ILE A 99 18.86 4.29 6.34
CA ILE A 99 19.32 5.04 5.16
C ILE A 99 19.02 4.26 3.87
N ALA A 100 19.20 2.95 3.85
CA ALA A 100 18.88 2.15 2.66
C ALA A 100 17.38 2.21 2.33
N ALA A 101 16.50 2.06 3.33
CA ALA A 101 15.05 2.20 3.14
C ALA A 101 14.68 3.59 2.59
N GLU A 102 15.32 4.63 3.12
CA GLU A 102 15.08 6.01 2.71
C GLU A 102 15.59 6.31 1.29
N ILE A 103 16.77 5.78 0.93
CA ILE A 103 17.28 5.88 -0.45
C ILE A 103 16.32 5.19 -1.42
N ILE A 104 15.79 4.01 -1.07
CA ILE A 104 14.81 3.31 -1.92
C ILE A 104 13.55 4.16 -2.10
N PHE A 105 13.02 4.70 -1.02
CA PHE A 105 11.86 5.61 -1.07
C PHE A 105 12.13 6.81 -1.98
N LEU A 106 13.23 7.55 -1.75
CA LEU A 106 13.54 8.76 -2.51
C LEU A 106 13.83 8.48 -3.98
N VAL A 107 14.59 7.42 -4.30
CA VAL A 107 14.88 7.03 -5.68
C VAL A 107 13.61 6.66 -6.43
N MET A 108 12.74 5.85 -5.82
CA MET A 108 11.47 5.46 -6.44
C MET A 108 10.52 6.64 -6.60
N PHE A 109 10.41 7.50 -5.57
CA PHE A 109 9.56 8.68 -5.62
C PHE A 109 10.03 9.66 -6.70
N LEU A 110 11.32 9.99 -6.74
CA LEU A 110 11.86 10.91 -7.74
C LEU A 110 11.80 10.31 -9.15
N GLY A 111 12.01 9.00 -9.29
CA GLY A 111 11.87 8.30 -10.56
C GLY A 111 10.46 8.39 -11.13
N TRP A 112 9.44 8.07 -10.31
CA TRP A 112 8.05 8.17 -10.74
C TRP A 112 7.56 9.60 -10.89
N ALA A 113 8.01 10.52 -10.04
CA ALA A 113 7.69 11.95 -10.20
C ALA A 113 8.28 12.51 -11.50
N MET A 114 9.49 12.07 -11.89
CA MET A 114 10.10 12.41 -13.17
C MET A 114 9.33 11.77 -14.33
N PHE A 115 8.96 10.50 -14.23
CA PHE A 115 8.13 9.81 -15.22
C PHE A 115 6.82 10.56 -15.48
N ARG A 116 6.06 10.87 -14.41
CA ARG A 116 4.81 11.64 -14.49
C ARG A 116 5.00 13.09 -14.96
N SER A 117 6.21 13.65 -14.88
CA SER A 117 6.46 15.00 -15.37
C SER A 117 6.52 15.11 -16.89
N TYR A 118 6.71 14.00 -17.61
CA TYR A 118 6.67 13.97 -19.07
C TYR A 118 5.26 14.09 -19.62
N ASP A 119 4.29 13.49 -18.93
CA ASP A 119 2.87 13.61 -19.24
C ASP A 119 2.04 13.74 -17.94
N PRO A 120 1.94 14.96 -17.40
CA PRO A 120 1.23 15.22 -16.16
C PRO A 120 -0.27 15.48 -16.37
N ALA A 121 -0.77 15.42 -17.61
CA ALA A 121 -2.18 15.63 -17.91
C ALA A 121 -3.05 14.59 -17.18
N ILE A 122 -4.27 15.00 -16.85
CA ILE A 122 -5.25 14.19 -16.11
C ILE A 122 -6.50 14.13 -17.00
N ASP A 123 -6.36 13.56 -18.18
CA ASP A 123 -7.36 13.64 -19.26
C ASP A 123 -7.61 12.32 -20.00
N HIS A 124 -7.00 11.22 -19.55
CA HIS A 124 -7.22 9.89 -20.14
C HIS A 124 -7.84 8.90 -19.14
N THR A 125 -8.42 7.82 -19.69
CA THR A 125 -9.06 6.72 -18.97
C THR A 125 -9.93 7.18 -17.80
N GLU A 126 -9.67 6.70 -16.59
CA GLU A 126 -10.47 6.98 -15.39
C GLU A 126 -9.84 8.09 -14.54
N GLN A 127 -8.72 8.70 -14.98
CA GLN A 127 -8.07 9.79 -14.24
C GLN A 127 -8.98 10.99 -13.96
N PRO A 128 -9.84 11.46 -14.88
CA PRO A 128 -10.78 12.54 -14.56
C PRO A 128 -11.75 12.15 -13.44
N MET A 129 -12.14 10.87 -13.39
CA MET A 129 -13.02 10.37 -12.33
C MET A 129 -12.28 10.41 -10.98
N ASP A 130 -11.10 9.78 -10.93
CA ASP A 130 -10.27 9.71 -9.74
C ASP A 130 -9.90 11.10 -9.21
N PHE A 131 -9.59 12.02 -10.13
CA PHE A 131 -9.25 13.39 -9.77
C PHE A 131 -10.45 14.15 -9.18
N ALA A 132 -11.68 13.90 -9.65
CA ALA A 132 -12.84 14.52 -9.04
C ALA A 132 -13.12 13.96 -7.63
N PHE A 133 -13.01 12.65 -7.40
CA PHE A 133 -13.11 12.07 -6.05
C PHE A 133 -12.01 12.57 -5.13
N PHE A 134 -10.80 12.76 -5.66
CA PHE A 134 -9.68 13.36 -4.94
C PHE A 134 -9.94 14.81 -4.55
N ASN A 135 -10.45 15.65 -5.46
CA ASN A 135 -10.86 17.03 -5.13
C ASN A 135 -12.01 17.07 -4.13
N ALA A 136 -13.05 16.25 -4.32
CA ALA A 136 -14.16 16.17 -3.37
C ALA A 136 -13.68 15.79 -1.96
N SER A 137 -12.70 14.89 -1.86
CA SER A 137 -12.09 14.51 -0.57
C SER A 137 -11.24 15.63 0.05
N ILE A 138 -10.60 16.47 -0.76
CA ILE A 138 -9.85 17.66 -0.29
C ILE A 138 -10.79 18.76 0.19
N GLU A 139 -11.90 19.00 -0.53
CA GLU A 139 -12.87 20.05 -0.21
C GLU A 139 -13.82 19.65 0.93
N ALA A 140 -13.95 18.35 1.22
CA ALA A 140 -14.81 17.83 2.27
C ALA A 140 -14.41 18.32 3.66
N THR A 141 -15.36 18.89 4.39
CA THR A 141 -15.18 19.29 5.79
C THR A 141 -15.66 18.22 6.78
N SER A 142 -16.50 17.29 6.34
CA SER A 142 -16.94 16.12 7.11
C SER A 142 -16.34 14.84 6.51
N GLY A 143 -16.43 13.72 7.24
CA GLY A 143 -16.01 12.40 6.75
C GLY A 143 -16.98 11.79 5.73
N GLN A 144 -17.67 12.64 4.95
CA GLN A 144 -18.68 12.28 3.95
C GLN A 144 -18.52 13.20 2.75
N PRO A 145 -17.50 12.99 1.89
CA PRO A 145 -17.30 13.82 0.71
C PRO A 145 -18.51 13.78 -0.23
N GLU A 146 -18.84 14.94 -0.82
CA GLU A 146 -19.93 15.06 -1.79
C GLU A 146 -19.58 14.35 -3.10
N ASP A 147 -20.57 13.67 -3.70
CA ASP A 147 -20.40 13.00 -4.97
C ASP A 147 -20.30 14.03 -6.12
N PRO A 148 -19.21 14.03 -6.92
CA PRO A 148 -19.04 15.02 -7.99
C PRO A 148 -20.05 14.88 -9.15
N TRP A 149 -20.71 13.73 -9.29
CA TRP A 149 -21.69 13.46 -10.35
C TRP A 149 -23.13 13.56 -9.84
N LEU A 150 -23.35 13.43 -8.53
CA LEU A 150 -24.68 13.46 -7.92
C LEU A 150 -24.73 14.45 -6.74
N ARG A 151 -24.91 15.74 -7.08
CA ARG A 151 -24.97 16.85 -6.13
C ARG A 151 -25.94 16.58 -4.97
N GLY A 152 -25.48 16.84 -3.74
CA GLY A 152 -26.24 16.65 -2.51
C GLY A 152 -26.16 15.23 -1.92
N GLU A 153 -25.60 14.27 -2.66
CA GLU A 153 -25.35 12.91 -2.18
C GLU A 153 -23.87 12.73 -1.82
N THR A 154 -23.57 11.71 -1.01
CA THR A 154 -22.20 11.34 -0.64
C THR A 154 -21.62 10.33 -1.62
N ILE A 155 -20.29 10.33 -1.81
CA ILE A 155 -19.61 9.35 -2.67
C ILE A 155 -19.98 7.91 -2.26
N SER A 156 -20.62 7.18 -3.18
CA SER A 156 -20.93 5.75 -3.02
C SER A 156 -19.86 4.86 -3.66
N TYR A 157 -18.60 5.12 -3.33
CA TYR A 157 -17.41 4.43 -3.84
C TYR A 157 -16.31 4.34 -2.76
N TYR A 158 -15.25 3.56 -3.00
CA TYR A 158 -14.15 3.37 -2.06
C TYR A 158 -13.26 4.62 -1.94
N TYR A 159 -13.74 5.65 -1.25
CA TYR A 159 -13.07 6.95 -1.30
C TYR A 159 -11.93 7.15 -0.29
N PHE A 160 -11.72 6.22 0.64
CA PHE A 160 -10.79 6.43 1.75
C PHE A 160 -9.32 6.61 1.31
N GLY A 161 -8.92 5.99 0.19
CA GLY A 161 -7.62 6.24 -0.44
C GLY A 161 -7.45 7.71 -0.85
N TYR A 162 -8.46 8.27 -1.52
CA TYR A 162 -8.49 9.70 -1.89
C TYR A 162 -8.53 10.59 -0.65
N TRP A 163 -9.28 10.22 0.39
CA TRP A 163 -9.32 10.93 1.67
C TRP A 163 -7.94 11.02 2.33
N MET A 164 -7.24 9.89 2.44
CA MET A 164 -5.92 9.83 3.06
C MET A 164 -4.89 10.67 2.29
N LEU A 165 -4.88 10.59 0.96
CA LEU A 165 -3.96 11.35 0.12
C LEU A 165 -4.36 12.83 0.02
N GLY A 166 -5.66 13.12 0.07
CA GLY A 166 -6.22 14.47 0.13
C GLY A 166 -5.83 15.19 1.41
N ALA A 167 -5.81 14.49 2.56
CA ALA A 167 -5.28 15.03 3.80
C ALA A 167 -3.79 15.42 3.70
N VAL A 168 -2.98 14.63 2.96
CA VAL A 168 -1.57 14.99 2.67
C VAL A 168 -1.50 16.26 1.81
N SER A 169 -2.39 16.38 0.82
CA SER A 169 -2.52 17.58 0.00
C SER A 169 -2.84 18.82 0.84
N GLU A 170 -3.87 18.75 1.68
CA GLU A 170 -4.28 19.82 2.60
C GLU A 170 -3.17 20.25 3.57
N ILE A 171 -2.49 19.28 4.22
CA ILE A 171 -1.39 19.58 5.14
C ILE A 171 -0.24 20.28 4.40
N SER A 172 0.17 19.74 3.26
CA SER A 172 1.27 20.26 2.46
C SER A 172 0.95 21.61 1.80
N GLY A 173 -0.33 21.89 1.54
CA GLY A 173 -0.78 23.06 0.78
C GLY A 173 -0.40 22.99 -0.70
N VAL A 174 -0.16 21.78 -1.22
CA VAL A 174 0.14 21.55 -2.63
C VAL A 174 -1.17 21.51 -3.41
N PRO A 175 -1.33 22.27 -4.52
CA PRO A 175 -2.59 22.26 -5.27
C PRO A 175 -2.94 20.87 -5.81
N SER A 176 -4.25 20.59 -5.92
CA SER A 176 -4.78 19.25 -6.20
C SER A 176 -4.19 18.62 -7.46
N ASN A 177 -4.07 19.37 -8.55
CA ASN A 177 -3.49 18.93 -9.83
C ASN A 177 -2.03 18.44 -9.72
N TYR A 178 -1.25 19.02 -8.81
CA TYR A 178 0.09 18.52 -8.50
C TYR A 178 0.04 17.35 -7.54
N SER A 179 -0.76 17.44 -6.47
CA SER A 179 -0.82 16.37 -5.46
C SER A 179 -1.39 15.05 -5.99
N TYR A 180 -2.25 15.09 -7.02
CA TYR A 180 -2.72 13.89 -7.72
C TYR A 180 -1.56 13.13 -8.37
N ASN A 181 -0.78 13.82 -9.22
CA ASN A 181 0.41 13.25 -9.84
C ASN A 181 1.49 12.84 -8.82
N LEU A 182 1.66 13.61 -7.74
CA LEU A 182 2.60 13.26 -6.66
C LEU A 182 2.11 12.07 -5.83
N SER A 183 0.80 11.83 -5.73
CA SER A 183 0.23 10.63 -5.11
C SER A 183 0.53 9.38 -5.94
N LEU A 184 0.39 9.47 -7.27
CA LEU A 184 0.80 8.41 -8.19
C LEU A 184 2.30 8.09 -8.12
N ALA A 185 3.14 9.08 -7.80
CA ALA A 185 4.57 8.85 -7.53
C ALA A 185 4.84 8.32 -6.11
N LEU A 186 4.01 8.70 -5.14
CA LEU A 186 4.14 8.31 -3.74
C LEU A 186 3.83 6.84 -3.52
N ILE A 187 2.75 6.32 -4.11
CA ILE A 187 2.30 4.94 -3.96
C ILE A 187 3.40 3.91 -4.27
N PRO A 188 4.05 3.92 -5.46
CA PRO A 188 5.12 2.97 -5.77
C PRO A 188 6.34 3.17 -4.88
N ALA A 189 6.62 4.40 -4.42
CA ALA A 189 7.73 4.67 -3.51
C ALA A 189 7.50 4.08 -2.10
N LEU A 190 6.29 4.25 -1.56
CA LEU A 190 5.88 3.62 -0.31
C LEU A 190 5.80 2.10 -0.44
N GLY A 191 5.33 1.62 -1.59
CA GLY A 191 5.29 0.19 -1.92
C GLY A 191 6.69 -0.44 -1.91
N ALA A 192 7.64 0.17 -2.61
CA ALA A 192 9.02 -0.30 -2.66
C ALA A 192 9.70 -0.26 -1.28
N MET A 193 9.54 0.83 -0.52
CA MET A 193 10.09 0.96 0.83
C MET A 193 9.49 -0.10 1.78
N GLY A 194 8.16 -0.24 1.79
CA GLY A 194 7.46 -1.20 2.64
C GLY A 194 7.83 -2.65 2.33
N LEU A 195 7.89 -3.02 1.05
CA LEU A 195 8.28 -4.36 0.62
C LEU A 195 9.75 -4.66 0.89
N PHE A 196 10.64 -3.67 0.69
CA PHE A 196 12.03 -3.77 1.12
C PHE A 196 12.11 -4.11 2.61
N GLY A 197 11.40 -3.36 3.46
CA GLY A 197 11.41 -3.57 4.91
C GLY A 197 10.90 -4.96 5.30
N LEU A 198 9.81 -5.42 4.69
CA LEU A 198 9.22 -6.73 4.95
C LEU A 198 10.17 -7.87 4.57
N VAL A 199 10.70 -7.87 3.34
CA VAL A 199 11.59 -8.93 2.85
C VAL A 199 12.95 -8.87 3.54
N PHE A 200 13.46 -7.68 3.84
CA PHE A 200 14.65 -7.50 4.67
C PHE A 200 14.43 -8.12 6.06
N ALA A 201 13.26 -7.88 6.68
CA ALA A 201 12.92 -8.44 7.98
C ALA A 201 12.85 -9.97 7.96
N MET A 202 12.24 -10.55 6.92
CA MET A 202 12.18 -12.00 6.70
C MET A 202 13.58 -12.60 6.54
N ALA A 203 14.42 -12.03 5.67
CA ALA A 203 15.78 -12.54 5.45
C ALA A 203 16.62 -12.47 6.72
N ARG A 204 16.58 -11.34 7.45
CA ARG A 204 17.34 -11.17 8.70
C ARG A 204 16.86 -12.09 9.81
N SER A 205 15.56 -12.39 9.89
CA SER A 205 15.02 -13.26 10.93
C SER A 205 15.43 -14.72 10.77
N GLU A 206 15.79 -15.12 9.55
CA GLU A 206 16.37 -16.43 9.20
C GLU A 206 17.90 -16.43 9.24
N GLY A 207 18.52 -15.38 9.81
CA GLY A 207 19.96 -15.31 10.03
C GLY A 207 20.78 -14.83 8.82
N ALA A 208 20.14 -14.34 7.76
CA ALA A 208 20.86 -13.80 6.61
C ALA A 208 21.77 -12.62 7.00
N LYS A 209 22.94 -12.52 6.36
CA LYS A 209 23.84 -11.37 6.50
C LYS A 209 23.17 -10.11 5.96
N TRP A 210 23.50 -8.96 6.55
CA TRP A 210 22.92 -7.66 6.20
C TRP A 210 22.92 -7.38 4.68
N LYS A 211 24.05 -7.59 3.99
CA LYS A 211 24.17 -7.36 2.53
C LYS A 211 23.19 -8.20 1.71
N PHE A 212 23.00 -9.47 2.09
CA PHE A 212 22.06 -10.35 1.39
C PHE A 212 20.62 -9.94 1.64
N ALA A 213 20.27 -9.61 2.88
CA ALA A 213 18.94 -9.12 3.21
C ALA A 213 18.59 -7.80 2.49
N VAL A 214 19.56 -6.89 2.34
CA VAL A 214 19.39 -5.67 1.52
C VAL A 214 19.15 -6.04 0.06
N PHE A 215 19.98 -6.93 -0.51
CA PHE A 215 19.82 -7.37 -1.90
C PHE A 215 18.42 -7.97 -2.15
N THR A 216 17.96 -8.89 -1.30
CA THR A 216 16.63 -9.50 -1.47
C THR A 216 15.50 -8.50 -1.29
N GLY A 217 15.64 -7.55 -0.36
CA GLY A 217 14.66 -6.48 -0.18
C GLY A 217 14.57 -5.55 -1.39
N VAL A 218 15.72 -5.14 -1.95
CA VAL A 218 15.77 -4.32 -3.17
C VAL A 218 15.20 -5.09 -4.36
N ALA A 219 15.58 -6.36 -4.52
CA ALA A 219 15.06 -7.22 -5.58
C ALA A 219 13.53 -7.34 -5.50
N ALA A 220 12.96 -7.49 -4.29
CA ALA A 220 11.52 -7.53 -4.10
C ALA A 220 10.84 -6.21 -4.49
N GLY A 221 11.40 -5.06 -4.11
CA GLY A 221 10.90 -3.75 -4.53
C GLY A 221 10.92 -3.55 -6.05
N VAL A 222 11.98 -4.01 -6.72
CA VAL A 222 12.10 -4.01 -8.19
C VAL A 222 11.05 -4.93 -8.82
N VAL A 223 10.85 -6.13 -8.27
CA VAL A 223 9.83 -7.06 -8.76
C VAL A 223 8.46 -6.40 -8.67
N LEU A 224 8.10 -5.80 -7.54
CA LEU A 224 6.80 -5.12 -7.37
C LEU A 224 6.62 -3.94 -8.32
N GLY A 225 7.64 -3.07 -8.44
CA GLY A 225 7.51 -1.79 -9.13
C GLY A 225 7.72 -1.86 -10.64
N ILE A 226 8.37 -2.91 -11.15
CA ILE A 226 8.82 -2.99 -12.54
C ILE A 226 8.41 -4.31 -13.19
N ILE A 227 8.53 -5.43 -12.48
CA ILE A 227 8.29 -6.75 -13.08
C ILE A 227 6.80 -7.07 -13.04
N GLY A 228 6.18 -7.07 -14.22
CA GLY A 228 4.80 -7.50 -14.43
C GLY A 228 4.69 -9.00 -14.73
N ASN A 229 3.66 -9.35 -15.49
CA ASN A 229 3.57 -10.68 -16.11
C ASN A 229 4.57 -10.82 -17.27
N LEU A 230 4.61 -12.01 -17.89
CA LEU A 230 5.53 -12.31 -18.99
C LEU A 230 5.05 -11.81 -20.36
N GLU A 231 3.99 -11.01 -20.42
CA GLU A 231 3.40 -10.57 -21.68
C GLU A 231 4.38 -9.69 -22.48
N GLY A 232 5.18 -8.84 -21.83
CA GLY A 232 6.20 -8.05 -22.53
C GLY A 232 7.26 -8.89 -23.26
N VAL A 233 7.51 -10.13 -22.81
CA VAL A 233 8.36 -11.08 -23.55
C VAL A 233 7.66 -11.56 -24.81
N LEU A 234 6.35 -11.82 -24.73
CA LEU A 234 5.54 -12.22 -25.87
C LEU A 234 5.41 -11.10 -26.90
N GLU A 235 5.33 -9.86 -26.44
CA GLU A 235 5.35 -8.67 -27.30
C GLU A 235 6.67 -8.52 -28.04
N PHE A 236 7.80 -8.71 -27.35
CA PHE A 236 9.11 -8.77 -27.99
C PHE A 236 9.18 -9.89 -29.03
N MET A 237 8.72 -11.09 -28.70
CA MET A 237 8.69 -12.22 -29.63
C MET A 237 7.83 -11.90 -30.85
N ARG A 238 6.62 -11.39 -30.64
CA ARG A 238 5.68 -11.03 -31.71
C ARG A 238 6.29 -9.99 -32.63
N ALA A 239 6.80 -8.89 -32.06
CA ALA A 239 7.37 -7.79 -32.82
C ALA A 239 8.60 -8.21 -33.64
N ASN A 240 9.30 -9.29 -33.27
CA ASN A 240 10.45 -9.83 -33.99
C ASN A 240 10.09 -11.03 -34.89
N ALA A 241 8.80 -11.26 -35.18
CA ALA A 241 8.30 -12.39 -35.95
C ALA A 241 8.71 -13.77 -35.40
N ILE A 242 8.87 -13.88 -34.08
CA ILE A 242 9.26 -15.11 -33.38
C ILE A 242 8.00 -15.88 -32.93
N GLY A 243 7.98 -17.19 -33.13
CA GLY A 243 6.88 -18.08 -32.73
C GLY A 243 5.96 -18.47 -33.90
N SER A 244 5.13 -19.50 -33.70
CA SER A 244 4.16 -19.96 -34.69
C SER A 244 2.78 -19.38 -34.43
N GLN A 245 1.92 -19.31 -35.44
CA GLN A 245 0.51 -18.88 -35.25
C GLN A 245 -0.18 -19.67 -34.14
N GLY A 246 0.00 -21.00 -34.12
CA GLY A 246 -0.59 -21.86 -33.10
C GLY A 246 -0.11 -21.59 -31.67
N LEU A 247 1.09 -21.01 -31.48
CA LEU A 247 1.55 -20.58 -30.15
C LEU A 247 0.71 -19.40 -29.64
N TYR A 248 0.52 -18.38 -30.48
CA TYR A 248 -0.27 -17.19 -30.12
C TYR A 248 -1.74 -17.53 -29.93
N ASP A 249 -2.29 -18.39 -30.79
CA ASP A 249 -3.67 -18.90 -30.64
C ASP A 249 -3.85 -19.67 -29.32
N TRP A 250 -2.84 -20.45 -28.91
CA TRP A 250 -2.87 -21.18 -27.64
C TRP A 250 -2.75 -20.26 -26.42
N ILE A 251 -1.91 -19.22 -26.49
CA ILE A 251 -1.76 -18.21 -25.43
C ILE A 251 -3.05 -17.40 -25.28
N SER A 252 -3.70 -17.06 -26.40
CA SER A 252 -5.02 -16.43 -26.45
C SER A 252 -5.13 -15.10 -25.68
N ILE A 253 -4.11 -14.24 -25.74
CA ILE A 253 -4.17 -12.86 -25.20
C ILE A 253 -4.88 -11.95 -26.21
N ASP A 254 -5.79 -11.10 -25.72
CA ASP A 254 -6.53 -10.16 -26.58
C ASP A 254 -5.59 -9.22 -27.35
N GLY A 255 -5.82 -9.06 -28.64
CA GLY A 255 -5.01 -8.23 -29.53
C GLY A 255 -3.58 -8.73 -29.81
N LEU A 256 -3.15 -9.87 -29.25
CA LEU A 256 -1.84 -10.47 -29.50
C LEU A 256 -1.94 -11.63 -30.51
N SER A 257 -2.30 -11.31 -31.76
CA SER A 257 -2.52 -12.30 -32.81
C SER A 257 -1.26 -12.57 -33.63
N GLY A 258 -0.75 -13.80 -33.56
CA GLY A 258 0.33 -14.32 -34.42
C GLY A 258 1.68 -13.61 -34.26
N PRO A 259 2.75 -14.15 -34.88
CA PRO A 259 3.98 -13.38 -35.08
C PRO A 259 3.68 -12.20 -36.03
N ALA A 260 4.36 -11.07 -35.84
CA ALA A 260 4.23 -9.96 -36.78
C ALA A 260 4.68 -10.38 -38.19
N GLU A 261 3.98 -9.92 -39.23
CA GLU A 261 4.33 -10.22 -40.62
C GLU A 261 5.70 -9.66 -41.00
N THR A 262 6.06 -8.52 -40.40
CA THR A 262 7.35 -7.86 -40.57
C THR A 262 7.95 -7.59 -39.20
N PRO A 263 9.21 -7.97 -38.94
CA PRO A 263 9.91 -7.59 -37.73
C PRO A 263 9.99 -6.06 -37.59
N THR A 264 9.85 -5.56 -36.37
CA THR A 264 10.11 -4.15 -36.06
C THR A 264 11.59 -3.82 -36.23
N ASP A 265 11.88 -2.60 -36.69
CA ASP A 265 13.22 -2.02 -36.71
C ASP A 265 13.62 -1.41 -35.34
N SER A 266 12.68 -1.37 -34.39
CA SER A 266 12.83 -0.79 -33.06
C SER A 266 13.21 -1.84 -32.01
N TRP A 267 13.66 -1.38 -30.84
CA TRP A 267 13.93 -2.25 -29.70
C TRP A 267 12.64 -2.61 -28.92
N THR A 268 11.51 -1.96 -29.22
CA THR A 268 10.18 -2.19 -28.65
C THR A 268 9.12 -2.32 -29.75
N PRO A 269 7.94 -2.89 -29.45
CA PRO A 269 6.80 -2.76 -30.34
C PRO A 269 6.44 -1.28 -30.59
N ASP A 270 6.11 -0.94 -31.83
CA ASP A 270 5.75 0.43 -32.25
C ASP A 270 4.23 0.68 -32.22
N GLU A 271 3.45 -0.36 -31.93
CA GLU A 271 1.99 -0.27 -31.89
C GLU A 271 1.50 0.62 -30.75
N PHE A 272 0.54 1.49 -31.05
CA PHE A 272 -0.10 2.27 -30.01
C PHE A 272 -0.72 1.35 -28.95
N TRP A 273 -0.41 1.61 -27.68
CA TRP A 273 -1.02 0.91 -26.54
C TRP A 273 -0.77 -0.60 -26.46
N TRP A 274 0.31 -1.10 -27.09
CA TRP A 274 0.66 -2.53 -27.07
C TRP A 274 0.68 -3.12 -25.64
N TRP A 275 1.27 -2.39 -24.69
CA TRP A 275 1.42 -2.80 -23.29
C TRP A 275 0.09 -2.97 -22.55
N PHE A 276 -1.02 -2.46 -23.10
CA PHE A 276 -2.35 -2.62 -22.54
C PHE A 276 -2.83 -4.08 -22.58
N ARG A 277 -2.36 -4.85 -23.58
CA ARG A 277 -2.63 -6.28 -23.74
C ARG A 277 -2.11 -7.12 -22.57
N ALA A 278 -1.11 -6.64 -21.84
CA ALA A 278 -0.64 -7.24 -20.61
C ALA A 278 -1.74 -7.44 -19.55
N THR A 279 -2.85 -6.70 -19.60
CA THR A 279 -3.97 -6.88 -18.68
C THR A 279 -5.07 -7.79 -19.21
N ARG A 280 -4.96 -8.27 -20.45
CA ARG A 280 -5.98 -9.07 -21.16
C ARG A 280 -5.58 -10.54 -21.29
N VAL A 281 -4.95 -11.06 -20.24
CA VAL A 281 -4.40 -12.43 -20.20
C VAL A 281 -5.41 -13.48 -19.69
N ILE A 282 -6.58 -13.05 -19.23
CA ILE A 282 -7.66 -13.94 -18.76
C ILE A 282 -8.88 -13.72 -19.64
N ASN A 283 -9.36 -14.80 -20.26
CA ASN A 283 -10.55 -14.80 -21.12
C ASN A 283 -11.65 -15.68 -20.53
N THR A 284 -12.88 -15.19 -20.57
CA THR A 284 -14.09 -15.94 -20.22
C THR A 284 -14.68 -16.56 -21.49
N PHE A 285 -14.85 -17.87 -21.49
CA PHE A 285 -15.42 -18.60 -22.63
C PHE A 285 -16.86 -19.05 -22.37
N GLN A 286 -17.71 -18.86 -23.37
CA GLN A 286 -19.06 -19.43 -23.42
C GLN A 286 -19.24 -20.21 -24.73
N ALA A 287 -19.59 -21.49 -24.63
CA ALA A 287 -19.74 -22.40 -25.78
C ALA A 287 -18.50 -22.45 -26.71
N GLY A 288 -17.29 -22.31 -26.14
CA GLY A 288 -16.03 -22.30 -26.90
C GLY A 288 -15.67 -20.95 -27.54
N VAL A 289 -16.47 -19.91 -27.31
CA VAL A 289 -16.23 -18.54 -27.80
C VAL A 289 -15.80 -17.66 -26.64
N GLY A 290 -14.69 -16.93 -26.79
CA GLY A 290 -14.27 -15.92 -25.83
C GLY A 290 -15.23 -14.74 -25.87
N ILE A 291 -15.81 -14.39 -24.73
CA ILE A 291 -16.85 -13.35 -24.60
C ILE A 291 -16.40 -12.13 -23.81
N ASP A 292 -15.37 -12.28 -22.96
CA ASP A 292 -14.88 -11.19 -22.13
C ASP A 292 -13.42 -11.44 -21.72
N TYR A 293 -12.56 -10.49 -22.09
CA TYR A 293 -11.20 -10.41 -21.61
C TYR A 293 -11.14 -9.51 -20.39
N THR A 294 -11.22 -10.12 -19.21
CA THR A 294 -11.26 -9.40 -17.94
C THR A 294 -9.98 -8.60 -17.72
N ILE A 295 -10.13 -7.33 -17.33
CA ILE A 295 -9.00 -6.47 -16.99
C ILE A 295 -8.32 -7.01 -15.72
N HIS A 296 -7.09 -7.47 -15.85
CA HIS A 296 -6.28 -7.90 -14.72
C HIS A 296 -5.03 -7.03 -14.58
N GLU A 297 -5.17 -5.96 -13.81
CA GLU A 297 -4.06 -5.06 -13.53
C GLU A 297 -3.06 -5.66 -12.53
N PHE A 298 -1.82 -5.20 -12.63
CA PHE A 298 -0.75 -5.47 -11.69
C PHE A 298 0.01 -4.17 -11.41
N PRO A 299 0.75 -4.06 -10.31
CA PRO A 299 1.25 -2.77 -9.82
C PRO A 299 1.99 -1.93 -10.88
N SER A 300 2.95 -2.51 -11.61
CA SER A 300 3.67 -1.75 -12.65
C SER A 300 2.78 -1.26 -13.79
N PHE A 301 1.75 -2.02 -14.19
CA PHE A 301 0.74 -1.56 -15.15
C PHE A 301 -0.01 -0.33 -14.62
N SER A 302 -0.56 -0.42 -13.41
CA SER A 302 -1.35 0.67 -12.83
C SER A 302 -0.51 1.93 -12.56
N PHE A 303 0.77 1.76 -12.21
CA PHE A 303 1.70 2.89 -12.02
C PHE A 303 1.98 3.61 -13.35
N ILE A 304 2.09 2.88 -14.46
CA ILE A 304 2.24 3.46 -15.80
C ILE A 304 0.96 4.15 -16.24
N LEU A 305 -0.19 3.47 -16.12
CA LEU A 305 -1.51 3.99 -16.52
C LEU A 305 -1.83 5.30 -15.79
N GLY A 306 -1.59 5.34 -14.48
CA GLY A 306 -1.73 6.55 -13.67
C GLY A 306 -3.15 6.83 -13.21
N ASP A 307 -3.97 5.80 -13.07
CA ASP A 307 -5.30 5.91 -12.47
C ASP A 307 -5.15 5.69 -10.96
N LEU A 308 -5.61 6.65 -10.15
CA LEU A 308 -5.46 6.65 -8.70
C LEU A 308 -6.52 5.75 -8.04
N HIS A 309 -6.75 4.58 -8.63
CA HIS A 309 -7.80 3.68 -8.21
C HIS A 309 -7.66 3.21 -6.75
N PRO A 310 -8.78 2.81 -6.12
CA PRO A 310 -8.82 2.19 -4.80
C PRO A 310 -7.74 1.12 -4.58
N HIS A 311 -7.64 0.13 -5.47
CA HIS A 311 -6.68 -0.97 -5.32
C HIS A 311 -5.21 -0.52 -5.47
N VAL A 312 -4.94 0.53 -6.24
CA VAL A 312 -3.59 1.11 -6.40
C VAL A 312 -3.20 1.83 -5.12
N SER A 313 -4.11 2.67 -4.60
CA SER A 313 -3.90 3.40 -3.34
C SER A 313 -3.78 2.49 -2.12
N ALA A 314 -4.33 1.27 -2.17
CA ALA A 314 -4.26 0.27 -1.10
C ALA A 314 -2.85 -0.36 -0.91
N ILE A 315 -2.00 -0.38 -1.95
CA ILE A 315 -0.70 -1.10 -1.96
C ILE A 315 0.19 -0.77 -0.73
N PRO A 316 0.40 0.51 -0.34
CA PRO A 316 1.24 0.84 0.82
C PRO A 316 0.64 0.33 2.14
N PHE A 317 -0.69 0.35 2.27
CA PHE A 317 -1.40 -0.07 3.48
C PHE A 317 -1.47 -1.59 3.60
N ALA A 318 -1.49 -2.29 2.46
CA ALA A 318 -1.36 -3.74 2.38
C ALA A 318 0.00 -4.17 2.96
N LEU A 319 1.08 -3.51 2.54
CA LEU A 319 2.42 -3.78 3.06
C LEU A 319 2.58 -3.38 4.53
N LEU A 320 1.92 -2.32 4.99
CA LEU A 320 1.82 -1.98 6.41
C LEU A 320 1.17 -3.14 7.21
N PHE A 321 0.04 -3.66 6.75
CA PHE A 321 -0.64 -4.77 7.41
C PHE A 321 0.21 -6.05 7.42
N LEU A 322 0.88 -6.36 6.30
CA LEU A 322 1.82 -7.49 6.22
C LEU A 322 3.01 -7.31 7.18
N GLY A 323 3.50 -6.09 7.35
CA GLY A 323 4.51 -5.75 8.36
C GLY A 323 4.03 -6.04 9.79
N PHE A 324 2.80 -5.67 10.12
CA PHE A 324 2.18 -6.04 11.40
C PHE A 324 2.01 -7.56 11.54
N ALA A 325 1.52 -8.25 10.50
CA ALA A 325 1.33 -9.70 10.50
C ALA A 325 2.66 -10.44 10.70
N TRP A 326 3.73 -10.00 10.05
CA TRP A 326 5.07 -10.58 10.24
C TRP A 326 5.60 -10.34 11.66
N ASN A 327 5.48 -9.12 12.19
CA ASN A 327 5.85 -8.82 13.57
C ASN A 327 5.05 -9.63 14.59
N PHE A 328 3.75 -9.86 14.32
CA PHE A 328 2.91 -10.73 15.11
C PHE A 328 3.38 -12.18 15.02
N TYR A 329 3.65 -12.69 13.82
CA TYR A 329 4.17 -14.05 13.61
C TYR A 329 5.42 -14.32 14.44
N ARG A 330 6.35 -13.36 14.48
CA ARG A 330 7.60 -13.44 15.26
C ARG A 330 7.46 -13.11 16.75
N SER A 331 6.29 -12.70 17.21
CA SER A 331 5.99 -12.49 18.64
C SER A 331 5.47 -13.78 19.29
N PRO A 332 5.47 -13.93 20.61
CA PRO A 332 4.75 -15.02 21.29
C PRO A 332 3.24 -15.00 20.98
N LEU A 333 2.54 -16.11 21.14
CA LEU A 333 1.08 -16.10 21.08
C LEU A 333 0.51 -15.20 22.19
N PRO A 334 -0.53 -14.39 21.90
CA PRO A 334 -1.23 -13.62 22.91
C PRO A 334 -1.72 -14.53 24.04
N ASN A 335 -1.50 -14.10 25.29
CA ASN A 335 -2.14 -14.72 26.43
C ASN A 335 -3.15 -13.73 27.02
N PHE A 336 -4.42 -13.86 26.63
CA PHE A 336 -5.49 -12.96 27.07
C PHE A 336 -5.81 -13.04 28.58
N SER A 337 -5.35 -14.08 29.28
CA SER A 337 -5.45 -14.12 30.75
C SER A 337 -4.56 -13.08 31.43
N ARG A 338 -3.49 -12.64 30.74
CA ARG A 338 -2.64 -11.55 31.16
C ARG A 338 -3.08 -10.32 30.39
N LEU A 339 -3.58 -9.31 31.09
CA LEU A 339 -3.99 -8.03 30.50
C LEU A 339 -2.76 -7.21 30.05
N GLU A 340 -1.96 -7.76 29.14
CA GLU A 340 -0.80 -7.09 28.58
C GLU A 340 -1.26 -5.99 27.62
N LEU A 341 -1.19 -4.74 28.08
CA LEU A 341 -1.58 -3.55 27.31
C LEU A 341 -1.06 -3.57 25.86
N ARG A 342 0.17 -4.02 25.66
CA ARG A 342 0.81 -4.11 24.34
C ARG A 342 0.08 -5.03 23.36
N THR A 343 -0.53 -6.11 23.83
CA THR A 343 -1.32 -7.03 23.00
C THR A 343 -2.55 -6.33 22.46
N TYR A 344 -3.24 -5.55 23.29
CA TYR A 344 -4.41 -4.77 22.89
C TYR A 344 -4.05 -3.63 21.96
N ILE A 345 -2.94 -2.91 22.21
CA ILE A 345 -2.47 -1.87 21.28
C ILE A 345 -2.11 -2.49 19.92
N MET A 346 -1.46 -3.66 19.90
CA MET A 346 -1.17 -4.37 18.65
C MET A 346 -2.46 -4.79 17.92
N ALA A 347 -3.45 -5.33 18.63
CA ALA A 347 -4.74 -5.67 18.05
C ALA A 347 -5.44 -4.44 17.46
N GLY A 348 -5.44 -3.32 18.18
CA GLY A 348 -5.98 -2.05 17.70
C GLY A 348 -5.26 -1.50 16.47
N ALA A 349 -3.91 -1.55 16.44
CA ALA A 349 -3.13 -1.12 15.28
C ALA A 349 -3.39 -2.00 14.04
N MET A 350 -3.49 -3.31 14.23
CA MET A 350 -3.84 -4.25 13.16
C MET A 350 -5.29 -4.04 12.69
N ALA A 351 -6.22 -3.77 13.60
CA ALA A 351 -7.61 -3.50 13.28
C ALA A 351 -7.77 -2.19 12.50
N LEU A 352 -7.08 -1.12 12.91
CA LEU A 352 -7.02 0.14 12.18
C LEU A 352 -6.46 -0.06 10.77
N SER A 353 -5.37 -0.83 10.63
CA SER A 353 -4.77 -1.13 9.34
C SER A 353 -5.66 -2.00 8.45
N LEU A 354 -6.34 -3.01 9.01
CA LEU A 354 -7.25 -3.89 8.26
C LEU A 354 -8.54 -3.18 7.86
N GLY A 355 -9.12 -2.38 8.76
CA GLY A 355 -10.31 -1.58 8.48
C GLY A 355 -10.01 -0.47 7.47
N GLY A 356 -8.85 0.19 7.59
CA GLY A 356 -8.41 1.18 6.61
C GLY A 356 -8.19 0.57 5.22
N LEU A 357 -7.64 -0.66 5.16
CA LEU A 357 -7.56 -1.43 3.92
C LEU A 357 -8.94 -1.75 3.36
N ALA A 358 -9.86 -2.28 4.18
CA ALA A 358 -11.22 -2.59 3.76
C ALA A 358 -11.95 -1.35 3.22
N PHE A 359 -11.75 -0.20 3.84
CA PHE A 359 -12.39 1.03 3.39
C PHE A 359 -11.74 1.61 2.13
N THR A 360 -10.42 1.42 1.97
CA THR A 360 -9.69 1.81 0.75
C THR A 360 -10.03 0.89 -0.41
N ASN A 361 -10.22 -0.41 -0.17
CA ASN A 361 -10.57 -1.42 -1.17
C ASN A 361 -11.22 -2.62 -0.46
N MET A 362 -12.55 -2.74 -0.53
CA MET A 362 -13.31 -3.71 0.29
C MET A 362 -12.90 -5.17 0.08
N TRP A 363 -12.45 -5.54 -1.12
CA TRP A 363 -12.03 -6.90 -1.42
C TRP A 363 -10.70 -7.30 -0.75
N ASP A 364 -9.95 -6.34 -0.22
CA ASP A 364 -8.76 -6.61 0.59
C ASP A 364 -9.12 -7.21 1.95
N LEU A 365 -10.31 -6.89 2.49
CA LEU A 365 -10.75 -7.39 3.80
C LEU A 365 -10.73 -8.93 3.89
N PRO A 366 -11.46 -9.69 3.04
CA PRO A 366 -11.44 -11.15 3.13
C PRO A 366 -10.02 -11.72 2.91
N THR A 367 -9.26 -11.14 2.00
CA THR A 367 -7.90 -11.58 1.66
C THR A 367 -6.96 -11.46 2.87
N TYR A 368 -6.88 -10.28 3.50
CA TYR A 368 -6.00 -10.06 4.64
C TYR A 368 -6.53 -10.64 5.95
N ALA A 369 -7.85 -10.79 6.11
CA ALA A 369 -8.44 -11.53 7.23
C ALA A 369 -8.08 -13.03 7.19
N ILE A 370 -8.20 -13.67 6.01
CA ILE A 370 -7.78 -15.07 5.81
C ILE A 370 -6.28 -15.22 6.02
N LEU A 371 -5.47 -14.27 5.53
CA LEU A 371 -4.03 -14.25 5.79
C LEU A 371 -3.73 -14.20 7.29
N LEU A 372 -4.41 -13.33 8.06
CA LEU A 372 -4.21 -13.23 9.50
C LEU A 372 -4.58 -14.53 10.23
N LEU A 373 -5.70 -15.16 9.84
CA LEU A 373 -6.10 -16.48 10.33
C LEU A 373 -5.02 -17.53 10.04
N GLY A 374 -4.49 -17.55 8.82
CA GLY A 374 -3.39 -18.42 8.41
C GLY A 374 -2.11 -18.19 9.22
N VAL A 375 -1.72 -16.93 9.45
CA VAL A 375 -0.56 -16.57 10.28
C VAL A 375 -0.72 -17.07 11.71
N VAL A 376 -1.91 -16.92 12.31
CA VAL A 376 -2.20 -17.44 13.65
C VAL A 376 -2.15 -18.97 13.66
N ALA A 377 -2.73 -19.63 12.66
CA ALA A 377 -2.72 -21.09 12.55
C ALA A 377 -1.29 -21.64 12.45
N LEU A 378 -0.47 -21.08 11.54
CA LEU A 378 0.93 -21.46 11.34
C LEU A 378 1.76 -21.28 12.61
N LYS A 379 1.51 -20.20 13.36
CA LYS A 379 2.18 -19.92 14.63
C LYS A 379 1.72 -20.84 15.76
N ALA A 380 0.43 -21.18 15.81
CA ALA A 380 -0.16 -22.04 16.82
C ALA A 380 0.19 -23.51 16.62
N TYR A 381 0.43 -23.94 15.38
CA TYR A 381 0.78 -25.31 15.03
C TYR A 381 1.94 -25.90 15.83
N PRO A 382 3.15 -25.30 15.89
CA PRO A 382 4.24 -25.83 16.70
C PRO A 382 3.98 -25.73 18.21
N VAL A 383 3.25 -24.70 18.68
CA VAL A 383 2.96 -24.50 20.11
C VAL A 383 2.05 -25.60 20.65
N TYR A 384 1.03 -25.98 19.88
CA TYR A 384 0.06 -27.00 20.26
C TYR A 384 0.36 -28.38 19.64
N GLN A 385 1.56 -28.57 19.08
CA GLN A 385 2.02 -29.84 18.50
C GLN A 385 1.03 -30.41 17.47
N GLY A 386 0.46 -29.55 16.61
CA GLY A 386 -0.49 -29.95 15.56
C GLY A 386 -1.90 -30.31 16.03
N ARG A 387 -2.24 -30.13 17.32
CA ARG A 387 -3.60 -30.38 17.81
C ARG A 387 -4.57 -29.33 17.24
N ILE A 388 -5.60 -29.79 16.50
CA ILE A 388 -6.52 -28.93 15.75
C ILE A 388 -7.38 -28.05 16.67
N VAL A 389 -7.98 -28.61 17.72
CA VAL A 389 -8.93 -27.87 18.60
C VAL A 389 -8.29 -26.63 19.24
N PRO A 390 -7.09 -26.70 19.87
CA PRO A 390 -6.40 -25.52 20.37
C PRO A 390 -6.05 -24.48 19.30
N ILE A 391 -5.70 -24.92 18.09
CA ILE A 391 -5.38 -24.04 16.96
C ILE A 391 -6.63 -23.25 16.54
N LEU A 392 -7.78 -23.93 16.39
CA LEU A 392 -9.06 -23.28 16.13
C LEU A 392 -9.43 -22.29 17.24
N GLY A 393 -9.16 -22.64 18.50
CA GLY A 393 -9.32 -21.72 19.64
C GLY A 393 -8.48 -20.45 19.51
N ALA A 394 -7.22 -20.56 19.10
CA ALA A 394 -6.35 -19.39 18.88
C ALA A 394 -6.84 -18.52 17.70
N MET A 395 -7.32 -19.15 16.62
CA MET A 395 -7.91 -18.47 15.46
C MET A 395 -9.20 -17.72 15.83
N ALA A 396 -10.01 -18.28 16.73
CA ALA A 396 -11.25 -17.67 17.22
C ALA A 396 -11.01 -16.51 18.21
N GLN A 397 -9.78 -16.28 18.67
CA GLN A 397 -9.45 -15.22 19.63
C GLN A 397 -8.88 -13.98 18.93
N PHE A 398 -7.56 -13.93 18.74
CA PHE A 398 -6.88 -12.71 18.33
C PHE A 398 -7.32 -12.19 16.94
N PRO A 399 -7.39 -13.03 15.88
CA PRO A 399 -7.88 -12.59 14.57
C PRO A 399 -9.31 -12.05 14.62
N MET A 400 -10.21 -12.73 15.34
CA MET A 400 -11.61 -12.29 15.42
C MET A 400 -11.76 -10.96 16.16
N ILE A 401 -10.96 -10.71 17.21
CA ILE A 401 -10.90 -9.39 17.86
C ILE A 401 -10.44 -8.33 16.85
N VAL A 402 -9.39 -8.60 16.08
CA VAL A 402 -8.87 -7.66 15.07
C VAL A 402 -9.92 -7.38 14.00
N ILE A 403 -10.58 -8.41 13.47
CA ILE A 403 -11.60 -8.28 12.43
C ILE A 403 -12.83 -7.52 12.96
N ALA A 404 -13.33 -7.86 14.15
CA ALA A 404 -14.46 -7.17 14.76
C ALA A 404 -14.15 -5.69 15.02
N LEU A 405 -12.96 -5.39 15.56
CA LEU A 405 -12.52 -4.01 15.76
C LEU A 405 -12.33 -3.27 14.43
N ALA A 406 -11.89 -3.94 13.36
CA ALA A 406 -11.75 -3.33 12.05
C ALA A 406 -13.09 -2.82 11.51
N PHE A 407 -14.19 -3.56 11.75
CA PHE A 407 -15.54 -3.08 11.44
C PHE A 407 -15.96 -1.94 12.37
N ILE A 408 -15.80 -2.11 13.69
CA ILE A 408 -16.24 -1.10 14.68
C ILE A 408 -15.57 0.26 14.45
N LEU A 409 -14.27 0.28 14.15
CA LEU A 409 -13.52 1.53 13.94
C LEU A 409 -14.01 2.31 12.70
N PHE A 410 -14.57 1.63 11.71
CA PHE A 410 -15.00 2.23 10.44
C PHE A 410 -16.54 2.23 10.27
N MET A 411 -17.28 1.99 11.35
CA MET A 411 -18.72 2.24 11.44
C MET A 411 -18.93 3.62 12.09
N PRO A 412 -19.32 4.66 11.33
CA PRO A 412 -19.60 5.98 11.88
C PRO A 412 -20.83 6.01 12.78
#